data_AF-A0A9E1ZPN2-F1
#
_entry.id   AF-A0A9E1ZPN2-F1
#
_cell.length_a   1.000
_cell.length_b   1.000
_cell.length_c   1.000
_cell.angle_alpha   90.00
_cell.angle_beta   90.00
_cell.angle_gamma   90.00
#
_symmetry.space_group_name_H-M   'P 1'
#
loop_
_entity.id
_entity.type
_entity.pdbx_description
1 polymer ?
#
loop_
_entity_poly.entity_id
_entity_poly.type
_entity_poly.pdbx_seq_one_letter_code
_entity_poly.pdbx_strand_id
1 'polypeptide(L)'
;MPTLEKDQKYLESAIPELKNYLLSDTLYYPMGQLPRLTIGGLLLAQKRLQAGNRRTHLFPKLDSVKTKWYAAWTKKSAREIESRLALWRNYLNDYQNKPAEYATDYVNEVRWRVMLELLVDEMDEMPPELISLDQLLRTKLKESNFIWDVHLQNEFPENKFWFLYGSL
;
A
#
# COMPACT_ATOMS: atom_id res chain seq x y z
N MET A 1 -0.56 -0.45 12.63
CA MET A 1 -0.69 -1.45 11.54
C MET A 1 -1.63 -2.59 11.95
N PRO A 2 -2.38 -3.22 11.02
CA PRO A 2 -3.13 -4.46 11.29
C PRO A 2 -2.22 -5.61 11.77
N THR A 3 -2.76 -6.71 12.32
CA THR A 3 -1.97 -7.92 12.60
C THR A 3 -1.98 -8.86 11.39
N LEU A 4 -1.08 -9.85 11.35
CA LEU A 4 -1.05 -10.84 10.26
C LEU A 4 -2.35 -11.66 10.20
N GLU A 5 -3.00 -11.95 11.34
CA GLU A 5 -4.32 -12.60 11.37
C GLU A 5 -5.39 -11.73 10.72
N LYS A 6 -5.33 -10.41 10.93
CA LYS A 6 -6.26 -9.46 10.28
C LYS A 6 -6.00 -9.37 8.79
N ASP A 7 -4.73 -9.39 8.36
CA ASP A 7 -4.37 -9.42 6.93
C ASP A 7 -4.88 -10.71 6.26
N GLN A 8 -4.75 -11.86 6.92
CA GLN A 8 -5.28 -13.13 6.42
C GLN A 8 -6.80 -13.10 6.29
N LYS A 9 -7.51 -12.71 7.35
CA LYS A 9 -8.98 -12.58 7.35
C LYS A 9 -9.47 -11.61 6.26
N TYR A 10 -8.72 -10.53 6.04
CA TYR A 10 -9.00 -9.57 4.98
C TYR A 10 -8.89 -10.22 3.60
N LEU A 11 -7.79 -10.94 3.28
CA LEU A 11 -7.65 -11.63 2.01
C LEU A 11 -8.71 -12.73 1.81
N GLU A 12 -9.00 -13.52 2.83
CA GLU A 12 -10.04 -14.57 2.79
C GLU A 12 -11.41 -14.01 2.42
N SER A 13 -11.74 -12.82 2.93
CA SER A 13 -13.02 -12.16 2.68
C SER A 13 -13.03 -11.41 1.35
N ALA A 14 -11.90 -10.82 0.94
CA ALA A 14 -11.81 -9.97 -0.23
C ALA A 14 -11.72 -10.74 -1.55
N ILE A 15 -11.02 -11.87 -1.58
CA ILE A 15 -10.82 -12.66 -2.82
C ILE A 15 -12.15 -13.09 -3.47
N PRO A 16 -13.16 -13.58 -2.73
CA PRO A 16 -14.47 -13.89 -3.30
C PRO A 16 -15.18 -12.67 -3.93
N GLU A 17 -15.00 -11.49 -3.35
CA GLU A 17 -15.61 -10.23 -3.81
C GLU A 17 -14.86 -9.57 -4.97
N LEU A 18 -13.62 -9.99 -5.26
CA LEU A 18 -12.74 -9.31 -6.22
C LEU A 18 -13.36 -9.14 -7.60
N LYS A 19 -14.09 -10.13 -8.12
CA LYS A 19 -14.74 -10.00 -9.42
C LYS A 19 -15.76 -8.86 -9.40
N ASN A 20 -16.64 -8.83 -8.39
CA ASN A 20 -17.66 -7.79 -8.26
C ASN A 20 -17.01 -6.42 -8.05
N TYR A 21 -15.99 -6.38 -7.20
CA TYR A 21 -15.20 -5.18 -6.97
C TYR A 21 -14.57 -4.66 -8.25
N LEU A 22 -13.83 -5.47 -9.00
CA LEU A 22 -13.12 -5.07 -10.22
C LEU A 22 -14.07 -4.56 -11.31
N LEU A 23 -15.26 -5.14 -11.42
CA LEU A 23 -16.28 -4.74 -12.39
C LEU A 23 -17.14 -3.55 -11.92
N SER A 24 -17.06 -3.16 -10.65
CA SER A 24 -17.77 -1.99 -10.11
C SER A 24 -17.03 -0.68 -10.36
N ASP A 25 -17.75 0.44 -10.28
CA ASP A 25 -17.14 1.77 -10.33
C ASP A 25 -16.60 2.26 -8.97
N THR A 26 -16.85 1.51 -7.90
CA THR A 26 -16.43 1.82 -6.54
C THR A 26 -14.92 1.58 -6.36
N LEU A 27 -14.19 2.60 -5.90
CA LEU A 27 -12.77 2.49 -5.59
C LEU A 27 -12.53 1.85 -4.21
N TYR A 28 -13.28 2.31 -3.20
CA TYR A 28 -13.23 1.84 -1.82
C TYR A 28 -14.44 0.95 -1.50
N TYR A 29 -14.33 -0.33 -1.81
CA TYR A 29 -15.49 -1.22 -1.80
C TYR A 29 -15.87 -1.69 -0.37
N PRO A 30 -17.16 -1.67 0.02
CA PRO A 30 -17.62 -2.09 1.35
C PRO A 30 -17.29 -3.55 1.66
N MET A 31 -16.75 -3.81 2.87
CA MET A 31 -16.47 -5.16 3.38
C MET A 31 -17.04 -5.37 4.81
N GLY A 32 -18.14 -4.69 5.13
CA GLY A 32 -18.74 -4.73 6.47
C GLY A 32 -17.80 -4.18 7.55
N GLN A 33 -17.42 -5.02 8.52
CA GLN A 33 -16.51 -4.65 9.62
C GLN A 33 -15.03 -4.67 9.23
N LEU A 34 -14.69 -5.20 8.06
CA LEU A 34 -13.32 -5.19 7.56
C LEU A 34 -12.98 -3.85 6.89
N PRO A 35 -11.68 -3.52 6.75
CA PRO A 35 -11.25 -2.40 5.92
C PRO A 35 -11.86 -2.49 4.52
N ARG A 36 -12.07 -1.33 3.87
CA ARG A 36 -12.58 -1.28 2.50
C ARG A 36 -11.65 -2.06 1.56
N LEU A 37 -12.23 -2.75 0.60
CA LEU A 37 -11.50 -3.46 -0.43
C LEU A 37 -10.90 -2.45 -1.43
N THR A 38 -9.59 -2.52 -1.57
CA THR A 38 -8.76 -1.77 -2.53
C THR A 38 -7.65 -2.68 -3.06
N ILE A 39 -7.13 -2.44 -4.26
CA ILE A 39 -6.00 -3.21 -4.81
C ILE A 39 -4.75 -2.97 -3.95
N GLY A 40 -4.44 -1.72 -3.62
CA GLY A 40 -3.30 -1.38 -2.77
C GLY A 40 -3.41 -2.01 -1.37
N GLY A 41 -4.63 -2.09 -0.83
CA GLY A 41 -4.91 -2.79 0.43
C GLY A 41 -4.63 -4.30 0.35
N LEU A 42 -5.06 -4.95 -0.73
CA LEU A 42 -4.79 -6.37 -0.98
C LEU A 42 -3.30 -6.66 -1.12
N LEU A 43 -2.61 -5.87 -1.94
CA LEU A 43 -1.18 -6.04 -2.19
C LEU A 43 -0.37 -5.84 -0.90
N LEU A 44 -0.72 -4.84 -0.08
CA LEU A 44 -0.08 -4.65 1.21
C LEU A 44 -0.30 -5.85 2.15
N ALA A 45 -1.54 -6.33 2.26
CA ALA A 45 -1.87 -7.49 3.10
C ALA A 45 -1.12 -8.75 2.63
N GLN A 46 -1.06 -9.00 1.32
CA GLN A 46 -0.29 -10.09 0.72
C GLN A 46 1.20 -9.98 1.06
N LYS A 47 1.81 -8.80 0.85
CA LYS A 47 3.23 -8.56 1.10
C LYS A 47 3.59 -8.76 2.58
N ARG A 48 2.74 -8.31 3.49
CA ARG A 48 2.93 -8.50 4.95
C ARG A 48 2.79 -9.97 5.37
N LEU A 49 1.86 -10.71 4.78
CA LEU A 49 1.71 -12.15 5.03
C LEU A 49 2.89 -12.98 4.50
N GLN A 50 3.47 -12.58 3.35
CA GLN A 50 4.71 -13.18 2.84
C GLN A 50 5.84 -13.06 3.86
N ALA A 51 5.97 -11.90 4.52
CA ALA A 51 7.03 -11.63 5.49
C ALA A 51 6.92 -12.50 6.75
N GLY A 52 5.68 -12.78 7.16
CA GLY A 52 5.39 -13.72 8.25
C GLY A 52 5.59 -15.19 7.87
N ASN A 53 6.16 -15.51 6.69
CA ASN A 53 6.27 -16.86 6.12
C ASN A 53 4.93 -17.60 6.08
N ARG A 54 3.80 -16.89 6.07
CA ARG A 54 2.46 -17.48 5.94
C ARG A 54 2.17 -17.63 4.46
N ARG A 55 2.77 -18.67 3.84
CA ARG A 55 2.35 -19.09 2.49
C ARG A 55 0.91 -19.58 2.57
N THR A 56 -0.01 -18.71 2.19
CA THR A 56 -1.42 -19.02 2.18
C THR A 56 -1.82 -19.62 0.84
N HIS A 57 -2.81 -20.52 0.84
CA HIS A 57 -3.47 -21.00 -0.37
C HIS A 57 -4.26 -19.89 -1.10
N LEU A 58 -4.23 -18.67 -0.57
CA LEU A 58 -4.94 -17.50 -1.11
C LEU A 58 -4.14 -16.79 -2.20
N PHE A 59 -2.80 -16.84 -2.17
CA PHE A 59 -1.98 -16.13 -3.16
C PHE A 59 -2.21 -16.65 -4.59
N PRO A 60 -2.21 -17.96 -4.86
CA PRO A 60 -2.52 -18.46 -6.20
C PRO A 60 -3.95 -18.11 -6.66
N LYS A 61 -4.90 -18.00 -5.71
CA LYS A 61 -6.27 -17.57 -6.02
C LYS A 61 -6.31 -16.10 -6.40
N LEU A 62 -5.60 -15.24 -5.67
CA LEU A 62 -5.44 -13.82 -5.99
C LEU A 62 -4.82 -13.64 -7.37
N ASP A 63 -3.72 -14.35 -7.65
CA ASP A 63 -3.02 -14.29 -8.93
C ASP A 63 -3.93 -14.75 -10.07
N SER A 64 -4.70 -15.83 -9.88
CA SER A 64 -5.67 -16.30 -10.88
C SER A 64 -6.74 -15.24 -11.20
N VAL A 65 -7.25 -14.53 -10.20
CA VAL A 65 -8.22 -13.45 -10.40
C VAL A 65 -7.57 -12.25 -11.09
N LYS A 66 -6.37 -11.84 -10.67
CA LYS A 66 -5.58 -10.78 -11.31
C LYS A 66 -5.35 -11.06 -12.79
N THR A 67 -4.85 -12.25 -13.14
CA THR A 67 -4.60 -12.64 -14.54
C THR A 67 -5.90 -12.67 -15.34
N LYS A 68 -6.98 -13.22 -14.78
CA LYS A 68 -8.28 -13.34 -15.48
C LYS A 68 -8.92 -11.97 -15.77
N TRP A 69 -8.74 -11.00 -14.88
CA TRP A 69 -9.36 -9.68 -14.97
C TRP A 69 -8.33 -8.55 -15.12
N TYR A 70 -7.19 -8.85 -15.75
CA TYR A 70 -6.03 -7.97 -15.81
C TYR A 70 -6.36 -6.54 -16.23
N ALA A 71 -7.14 -6.35 -17.31
CA ALA A 71 -7.53 -5.02 -17.76
C ALA A 71 -8.34 -4.23 -16.72
N ALA A 72 -9.27 -4.88 -16.01
CA ALA A 72 -10.06 -4.23 -14.95
C ALA A 72 -9.20 -3.95 -13.71
N TRP A 73 -8.27 -4.86 -13.41
CA TRP A 73 -7.27 -4.71 -12.35
C TRP A 73 -6.40 -3.48 -12.60
N THR A 74 -5.70 -3.42 -13.74
CA THR A 74 -4.82 -2.30 -14.10
C THR A 74 -5.57 -0.96 -14.13
N LYS A 75 -6.77 -0.93 -14.74
CA LYS A 75 -7.61 0.28 -14.75
C LYS A 75 -7.94 0.76 -13.33
N LYS A 76 -8.20 -0.17 -12.41
CA LYS A 76 -8.53 0.14 -11.03
C LYS A 76 -7.30 0.52 -10.21
N SER A 77 -6.15 -0.09 -10.48
CA SER A 77 -4.85 0.28 -9.90
C SER A 77 -4.51 1.73 -10.25
N ALA A 78 -4.67 2.13 -11.51
CA ALA A 78 -4.43 3.51 -11.95
C ALA A 78 -5.29 4.53 -11.19
N ARG A 79 -6.60 4.25 -11.07
CA ARG A 79 -7.52 5.08 -10.27
C ARG A 79 -7.15 5.12 -8.79
N GLU A 80 -6.65 4.02 -8.24
CA GLU A 80 -6.20 3.98 -6.86
C GLU A 80 -4.93 4.81 -6.65
N ILE A 81 -3.96 4.73 -7.58
CA ILE A 81 -2.73 5.54 -7.56
C ILE A 81 -3.07 7.02 -7.45
N GLU A 82 -3.96 7.54 -8.31
CA GLU A 82 -4.39 8.95 -8.25
C GLU A 82 -4.93 9.32 -6.86
N SER A 83 -5.80 8.46 -6.30
CA SER A 83 -6.37 8.71 -4.98
C SER A 83 -5.33 8.64 -3.86
N ARG A 84 -4.34 7.75 -3.94
CA ARG A 84 -3.28 7.63 -2.92
C ARG A 84 -2.24 8.73 -3.04
N LEU A 85 -1.93 9.19 -4.26
CA LEU A 85 -1.07 10.35 -4.49
C LEU A 85 -1.67 11.58 -3.82
N ALA A 86 -2.97 11.82 -3.97
CA ALA A 86 -3.64 12.93 -3.31
C ALA A 86 -3.51 12.86 -1.78
N LEU A 87 -3.73 11.69 -1.17
CA LEU A 87 -3.56 11.50 0.28
C LEU A 87 -2.11 11.74 0.72
N TRP A 88 -1.16 11.14 0.00
CA TRP A 88 0.27 11.25 0.31
C TRP A 88 0.80 12.68 0.18
N ARG A 89 0.42 13.37 -0.90
CA ARG A 89 0.73 14.78 -1.11
C ARG A 89 0.17 15.65 0.01
N ASN A 90 -1.10 15.45 0.38
CA ASN A 90 -1.72 16.24 1.44
C ASN A 90 -0.95 16.08 2.75
N TYR A 91 -0.60 14.86 3.14
CA TYR A 91 0.22 14.63 4.33
C TYR A 91 1.58 15.31 4.26
N LEU A 92 2.31 15.18 3.15
CA LEU A 92 3.62 15.83 3.02
C LEU A 92 3.52 17.36 3.05
N ASN A 93 2.48 17.95 2.45
CA ASN A 93 2.22 19.38 2.53
C ASN A 93 1.89 19.81 3.97
N ASP A 94 1.06 19.06 4.68
CA ASP A 94 0.70 19.33 6.08
C ASP A 94 1.95 19.25 6.98
N TYR A 95 2.80 18.26 6.77
CA TYR A 95 4.11 18.16 7.43
C TYR A 95 5.02 19.35 7.11
N GLN A 96 5.12 19.79 5.85
CA GLN A 96 5.94 20.96 5.51
C GLN A 96 5.46 22.23 6.23
N ASN A 97 4.14 22.41 6.36
CA ASN A 97 3.55 23.57 7.02
C ASN A 97 3.72 23.51 8.54
N LYS A 98 3.62 22.31 9.13
CA LYS A 98 3.69 22.11 10.59
C LYS A 98 4.47 20.84 10.97
N PRO A 99 5.81 20.83 10.83
CA PRO A 99 6.60 19.61 11.00
C PRO A 99 6.42 18.95 12.37
N ALA A 100 6.36 19.75 13.44
CA ALA A 100 6.21 19.25 14.81
C ALA A 100 4.86 18.57 15.08
N GLU A 101 3.81 18.92 14.32
CA GLU A 101 2.45 18.35 14.50
C GLU A 101 2.32 17.01 13.78
N TYR A 102 2.94 16.84 12.61
CA TYR A 102 2.72 15.68 11.73
C TYR A 102 3.90 14.69 11.64
N ALA A 103 5.05 15.00 12.25
CA ALA A 103 6.21 14.11 12.26
C ALA A 103 5.88 12.73 12.87
N THR A 104 5.13 12.71 13.98
CA THR A 104 4.75 11.47 14.68
C THR A 104 3.79 10.59 13.88
N ASP A 105 3.04 11.18 12.95
CA ASP A 105 2.07 10.46 12.12
C ASP A 105 2.74 9.69 10.98
N TYR A 106 4.01 9.97 10.68
CA TYR A 106 4.76 9.37 9.57
C TYR A 106 4.70 7.84 9.58
N VAL A 107 4.85 7.23 10.76
CA VAL A 107 4.82 5.75 10.93
C VAL A 107 3.53 5.12 10.40
N ASN A 108 2.41 5.86 10.45
CA ASN A 108 1.11 5.43 9.96
C ASN A 108 0.89 5.84 8.49
N GLU A 109 1.25 7.07 8.14
CA GLU A 109 0.95 7.64 6.81
C GLU A 109 1.87 7.14 5.70
N VAL A 110 3.08 6.69 6.05
CA VAL A 110 4.00 6.02 5.13
C VAL A 110 3.38 4.77 4.46
N ARG A 111 2.31 4.20 5.03
CA ARG A 111 1.56 3.11 4.38
C ARG A 111 1.03 3.51 3.01
N TRP A 112 0.67 4.77 2.81
CA TRP A 112 0.20 5.23 1.50
C TRP A 112 1.32 5.16 0.47
N ARG A 113 2.53 5.54 0.87
CA ARG A 113 3.72 5.40 0.02
C ARG A 113 4.09 3.94 -0.26
N VAL A 114 3.94 3.03 0.70
CA VAL A 114 4.09 1.59 0.47
C VAL A 114 3.06 1.10 -0.55
N MET A 115 1.79 1.47 -0.39
CA MET A 115 0.74 1.03 -1.34
C MET A 115 0.96 1.63 -2.73
N LEU A 116 1.46 2.87 -2.85
CA LEU A 116 1.87 3.45 -4.13
C LEU A 116 2.99 2.63 -4.78
N GLU A 117 4.02 2.24 -4.03
CA GLU A 117 5.10 1.36 -4.55
C GLU A 117 4.54 0.06 -5.13
N LEU A 118 3.67 -0.60 -4.37
CA LEU A 118 3.06 -1.86 -4.78
C LEU A 118 2.11 -1.71 -5.97
N LEU A 119 1.41 -0.58 -6.10
CA LEU A 119 0.54 -0.30 -7.24
C LEU A 119 1.33 0.06 -8.51
N VAL A 120 2.47 0.73 -8.37
CA VAL A 120 3.36 1.05 -9.50
C VAL A 120 3.95 -0.23 -10.10
N ASP A 121 4.27 -1.22 -9.28
CA ASP A 121 4.68 -2.56 -9.75
C ASP A 121 3.61 -3.25 -10.63
N GLU A 122 2.34 -2.82 -10.55
CA GLU A 122 1.26 -3.38 -11.36
C GLU A 122 1.10 -2.69 -12.72
N MET A 123 1.75 -1.54 -12.92
CA MET A 123 1.58 -0.68 -14.09
C MET A 123 2.87 -0.45 -14.87
N ASP A 124 4.03 -0.88 -14.36
CA ASP A 124 5.36 -0.70 -14.95
C ASP A 124 5.73 0.75 -15.29
N GLU A 125 5.00 1.73 -14.76
CA GLU A 125 5.22 3.16 -14.96
C GLU A 125 5.04 3.93 -13.65
N MET A 126 6.06 4.67 -13.26
CA MET A 126 6.04 5.50 -12.06
C MET A 126 5.42 6.88 -12.38
N PRO A 127 4.38 7.32 -11.66
CA PRO A 127 3.79 8.64 -11.86
C PRO A 127 4.82 9.76 -11.59
N PRO A 128 4.93 10.80 -12.46
CA PRO A 128 5.85 11.93 -12.24
C PRO A 128 5.62 12.67 -10.91
N GLU A 129 4.37 12.71 -10.43
CA GLU A 129 4.04 13.29 -9.12
C GLU A 129 4.68 12.49 -7.98
N LEU A 130 4.73 11.16 -8.06
CA LEU A 130 5.38 10.33 -7.04
C LEU A 130 6.88 10.64 -6.93
N ILE A 131 7.55 10.82 -8.08
CA ILE A 131 8.97 11.18 -8.14
C ILE A 131 9.21 12.52 -7.42
N SER A 132 8.35 13.51 -7.67
CA SER A 132 8.43 14.82 -7.03
C SER A 132 8.22 14.74 -5.51
N LEU A 133 7.23 13.95 -5.06
CA LEU A 133 6.95 13.73 -3.64
C LEU A 133 8.10 12.96 -2.96
N ASP A 134 8.72 12.02 -3.65
CA ASP A 134 9.89 11.28 -3.14
C ASP A 134 11.11 12.18 -2.98
N GLN A 135 11.36 13.08 -3.94
CA GLN A 135 12.42 14.09 -3.81
C GLN A 135 12.19 14.97 -2.59
N LEU A 136 10.95 15.44 -2.39
CA LEU A 136 10.58 16.22 -1.21
C LEU A 136 10.85 15.44 0.08
N LEU A 137 10.36 14.19 0.16
CA LEU A 137 10.55 13.34 1.33
C LEU A 137 12.03 13.14 1.64
N ARG A 138 12.87 12.86 0.63
CA ARG A 138 14.33 12.67 0.81
C ARG A 138 15.03 13.87 1.43
N THR A 139 14.54 15.09 1.21
CA THR A 139 15.14 16.29 1.82
C THR A 139 14.88 16.42 3.33
N LYS A 140 13.90 15.67 3.86
CA LYS A 140 13.43 15.78 5.24
C LYS A 140 13.61 14.50 6.04
N LEU A 141 13.62 13.34 5.36
CA LEU A 141 13.77 12.05 6.00
C LEU A 141 15.11 11.94 6.72
N LYS A 142 15.06 11.65 8.01
CA LYS A 142 16.22 11.28 8.82
C LYS A 142 16.32 9.78 8.83
N GLU A 143 17.43 9.25 8.29
CA GLU A 143 17.69 7.81 8.27
C GLU A 143 17.61 7.21 9.68
N SER A 144 16.96 6.06 9.78
CA SER A 144 16.81 5.32 11.02
C SER A 144 16.55 3.84 10.75
N ASN A 145 16.36 3.06 11.80
CA ASN A 145 15.98 1.66 11.66
C ASN A 145 14.61 1.54 10.98
N PHE A 146 14.33 0.34 10.47
CA PHE A 146 13.01 -0.01 9.94
C PHE A 146 11.88 0.38 10.92
N ILE A 147 10.95 1.22 10.48
CA ILE A 147 9.95 1.87 11.35
C ILE A 147 8.69 1.04 11.62
N TRP A 148 8.52 -0.09 10.94
CA TRP A 148 7.44 -1.04 11.20
C TRP A 148 7.95 -2.22 12.04
N ASP A 149 7.06 -3.19 12.29
CA ASP A 149 7.42 -4.43 12.95
C ASP A 149 8.61 -5.11 12.23
N VAL A 150 9.71 -5.33 12.95
CA VAL A 150 10.97 -5.90 12.44
C VAL A 150 10.77 -7.24 11.74
N HIS A 151 9.75 -8.02 12.11
CA HIS A 151 9.42 -9.28 11.44
C HIS A 151 8.98 -9.11 9.98
N LEU A 152 8.56 -7.89 9.59
CA LEU A 152 8.19 -7.57 8.22
C LEU A 152 9.38 -7.19 7.35
N GLN A 153 10.51 -6.79 7.95
CA GLN A 153 11.62 -6.13 7.27
C GLN A 153 12.13 -6.90 6.04
N ASN A 154 12.17 -8.23 6.09
CA ASN A 154 12.66 -9.07 5.00
C ASN A 154 11.89 -8.89 3.68
N GLU A 155 10.60 -8.56 3.72
CA GLU A 155 9.80 -8.30 2.51
C GLU A 155 9.78 -6.84 2.08
N PHE A 156 10.32 -5.94 2.92
CA PHE A 156 10.40 -4.51 2.65
C PHE A 156 11.86 -4.05 2.62
N PRO A 157 12.67 -4.51 1.63
CA PRO A 157 14.08 -4.17 1.57
C PRO A 157 14.30 -2.68 1.32
N GLU A 158 15.34 -2.12 1.94
CA GLU A 158 15.64 -0.69 1.95
C GLU A 158 15.86 -0.09 0.56
N ASN A 159 16.46 -0.84 -0.37
CA ASN A 159 16.68 -0.35 -1.74
C ASN A 159 15.38 0.04 -2.47
N LYS A 160 14.26 -0.63 -2.14
CA LYS A 160 12.94 -0.36 -2.72
C LYS A 160 12.04 0.46 -1.79
N PHE A 161 12.02 0.10 -0.51
CA PHE A 161 11.17 0.71 0.50
C PHE A 161 11.97 1.63 1.44
N TRP A 162 12.93 2.39 0.92
CA TRP A 162 13.82 3.30 1.67
C TRP A 162 13.07 4.24 2.63
N PHE A 163 11.86 4.65 2.27
CA PHE A 163 10.98 5.49 3.09
C PHE A 163 10.46 4.79 4.37
N LEU A 164 10.67 3.48 4.54
CA LEU A 164 10.44 2.77 5.79
C LEU A 164 11.67 2.73 6.72
N TYR A 165 12.80 3.32 6.29
CA TYR A 165 14.08 3.32 7.01
C TYR A 165 14.44 4.75 7.44
N GLY A 166 13.44 5.46 7.97
CA GLY A 166 13.63 6.83 8.42
C GLY A 166 12.41 7.40 9.11
N SER A 167 12.60 8.55 9.75
CA SER A 167 11.53 9.32 10.39
C SER A 167 11.57 10.79 9.95
N LEU A 168 10.43 11.45 10.04
CA LEU A 168 10.29 12.89 9.78
C LEU A 168 10.40 13.75 11.03
#